data_AF-A0A7W3JQM9-F1
#
_entry.id   AF-A0A7W3JQM9-F1
#
_cell.length_a   1.000
_cell.length_b   1.000
_cell.length_c   1.000
_cell.angle_alpha   90.00
_cell.angle_beta   90.00
_cell.angle_gamma   90.00
#
_symmetry.space_group_name_H-M   'P 1'
#
loop_
_entity.id
_entity.type
_entity.pdbx_description
1 polymer ?
#
loop_
_entity_poly.entity_id
_entity_poly.type
_entity_poly.pdbx_seq_one_letter_code
_entity_poly.pdbx_strand_id
1 'polypeptide(L)'
;MSREAPRSSFSVLGEIALWIALPTIAVLGYWAMLLRAMGVAGCEGACDMDLIDWAYGAVPWGIGAAFTVAIVGAVVLVLMRQRTAWAAGAGVVVLLASFVVTGSVVGEGFAPMHERNERSAREAASPPPPLPPVAPIGAWGTAGQGQAHITFSADGTLAGSDGCNDLEGIWMQGADGEISIDKTDVTFLACDGLDTWFSYGESAVIADGFLYVKNSDGSVIGGFDRAE
;
A
#
# COMPACT_ATOMS: atom_id res chain seq x y z
N MET A 1 57.02 -14.14 -48.42
CA MET A 1 57.01 -13.01 -47.46
C MET A 1 55.65 -12.35 -47.58
N SER A 2 54.64 -12.93 -46.93
CA SER A 2 53.26 -12.48 -47.04
C SER A 2 53.10 -11.22 -46.20
N ARG A 3 52.88 -10.06 -46.85
CA ARG A 3 52.58 -8.81 -46.13
C ARG A 3 51.25 -8.99 -45.42
N GLU A 4 51.25 -8.95 -44.09
CA GLU A 4 50.03 -8.84 -43.29
C GLU A 4 49.29 -7.58 -43.73
N ALA A 5 48.00 -7.74 -44.06
CA ALA A 5 47.15 -6.61 -44.43
C ALA A 5 47.09 -5.61 -43.27
N PRO A 6 47.12 -4.29 -43.55
CA PRO A 6 47.04 -3.26 -42.51
C PRO A 6 45.73 -3.42 -41.72
N ARG A 7 45.84 -3.46 -40.39
CA ARG A 7 44.66 -3.53 -39.50
C ARG A 7 43.78 -2.30 -39.72
N SER A 8 42.46 -2.50 -39.77
CA SER A 8 41.52 -1.39 -39.83
C SER A 8 41.56 -0.60 -38.50
N SER A 9 41.52 0.72 -38.57
CA SER A 9 41.49 1.61 -37.40
C SER A 9 40.35 1.25 -36.42
N PHE A 10 39.20 0.83 -36.95
CA PHE A 10 38.07 0.33 -36.18
C PHE A 10 38.40 -0.87 -35.27
N SER A 11 39.27 -1.79 -35.71
CA SER A 11 39.63 -2.97 -34.91
C SER A 11 40.53 -2.64 -33.72
N VAL A 12 41.42 -1.65 -33.88
CA VAL A 12 42.34 -1.20 -32.82
C VAL A 12 41.58 -0.39 -31.76
N LEU A 13 40.67 0.49 -32.19
CA LEU A 13 39.82 1.26 -31.28
C LEU A 13 38.92 0.35 -30.43
N GLY A 14 38.35 -0.70 -31.02
CA GLY A 14 37.54 -1.68 -30.30
C GLY A 14 38.32 -2.46 -29.24
N GLU A 15 39.57 -2.83 -29.52
CA GLU A 15 40.44 -3.50 -28.56
C GLU A 15 40.80 -2.59 -27.38
N ILE A 16 41.20 -1.35 -27.66
CA ILE A 16 41.48 -0.35 -26.61
C ILE A 16 40.23 -0.11 -25.75
N ALA A 17 39.05 0.00 -26.39
CA ALA A 17 37.80 0.20 -25.68
C ALA A 17 37.50 -0.94 -24.70
N LEU A 18 37.72 -2.21 -25.08
CA LEU A 18 37.49 -3.35 -24.18
C LEU A 18 38.44 -3.36 -22.97
N TRP A 19 39.71 -3.00 -23.18
CA TRP A 19 40.69 -2.90 -22.10
C TRP A 19 40.45 -1.73 -21.15
N ILE A 20 39.84 -0.64 -21.64
CA ILE A 20 39.38 0.47 -20.79
C ILE A 20 38.09 0.09 -20.07
N ALA A 21 37.16 -0.59 -20.75
CA ALA A 21 35.87 -0.95 -20.20
C ALA A 21 36.00 -1.81 -18.94
N LEU A 22 36.94 -2.76 -18.89
CA LEU A 22 37.13 -3.66 -17.74
C LEU A 22 37.38 -2.89 -16.41
N PRO A 23 38.43 -2.06 -16.27
CA PRO A 23 38.65 -1.28 -15.05
C PRO A 23 37.55 -0.24 -14.81
N THR A 24 36.99 0.38 -15.86
CA THR A 24 35.90 1.34 -15.69
C THR A 24 34.66 0.69 -15.10
N ILE A 25 34.25 -0.48 -15.62
CA ILE A 25 33.11 -1.25 -15.09
C ILE A 25 33.40 -1.72 -13.67
N ALA A 26 34.63 -2.18 -13.38
CA ALA A 26 34.98 -2.63 -12.04
C ALA A 26 34.83 -1.52 -11.00
N VAL A 27 35.37 -0.32 -11.30
CA VAL A 27 35.28 0.84 -10.42
C VAL A 27 33.83 1.30 -10.26
N LEU A 28 33.10 1.50 -11.38
CA LEU A 28 31.72 1.97 -11.33
C LEU A 28 30.80 0.97 -10.63
N GLY A 29 30.97 -0.32 -10.90
CA GLY A 29 30.19 -1.39 -10.27
C GLY A 29 30.44 -1.48 -8.76
N TYR A 30 31.70 -1.39 -8.34
CA TYR A 30 32.06 -1.38 -6.92
C TYR A 30 31.48 -0.16 -6.19
N TRP A 31 31.59 1.03 -6.77
CA TRP A 31 30.99 2.24 -6.20
C TRP A 31 29.46 2.15 -6.14
N ALA A 32 28.81 1.67 -7.18
CA ALA A 32 27.35 1.47 -7.18
C ALA A 32 26.92 0.50 -6.07
N MET A 33 27.69 -0.56 -5.84
CA MET A 33 27.45 -1.51 -4.76
C MET A 33 27.62 -0.91 -3.37
N LEU A 34 28.67 -0.11 -3.15
CA LEU A 34 28.87 0.62 -1.89
C LEU A 34 27.73 1.59 -1.61
N LEU A 35 27.31 2.37 -2.62
CA LEU A 35 26.19 3.29 -2.47
C LEU A 35 24.88 2.57 -2.13
N ARG A 36 24.66 1.38 -2.71
CA ARG A 36 23.53 0.53 -2.33
C ARG A 36 23.62 0.08 -0.89
N ALA A 37 24.80 -0.37 -0.43
CA ALA A 37 25.00 -0.80 0.96
C ALA A 37 24.75 0.34 1.97
N MET A 38 25.09 1.58 1.61
CA MET A 38 24.80 2.74 2.47
C MET A 38 23.34 3.20 2.43
N GLY A 39 22.60 2.85 1.36
CA GLY A 39 21.18 3.21 1.19
C GLY A 39 20.21 2.33 1.96
N VAL A 40 20.69 1.31 2.67
CA VAL A 40 19.85 0.31 3.36
C VAL A 40 19.44 0.79 4.76
N ALA A 41 18.75 1.93 4.82
CA ALA A 41 18.02 2.30 6.04
C ALA A 41 16.70 1.51 6.07
N GLY A 42 16.54 0.58 7.02
CA GLY A 42 15.28 -0.17 7.21
C GLY A 42 15.39 -1.68 7.45
N CYS A 43 16.60 -2.24 7.48
CA CYS A 43 16.83 -3.68 7.65
C CYS A 43 16.67 -4.21 9.09
N GLU A 44 16.20 -3.39 10.04
CA GLU A 44 16.14 -3.74 11.45
C GLU A 44 15.31 -5.03 11.66
N GLY A 45 16.03 -6.14 11.92
CA GLY A 45 15.50 -7.46 12.24
C GLY A 45 14.88 -8.28 11.10
N ALA A 46 14.85 -7.80 9.84
CA ALA A 46 14.14 -8.48 8.75
C ALA A 46 14.98 -8.71 7.47
N CYS A 47 16.29 -8.55 7.55
CA CYS A 47 17.20 -8.87 6.45
C CYS A 47 18.11 -10.02 6.85
N ASP A 48 18.50 -10.85 5.87
CA ASP A 48 19.56 -11.83 6.03
C ASP A 48 20.92 -11.13 5.87
N MET A 49 21.41 -10.56 6.96
CA MET A 49 22.65 -9.79 6.96
C MET A 49 23.88 -10.67 6.67
N ASP A 50 23.88 -11.92 7.10
CA ASP A 50 24.97 -12.85 6.84
C ASP A 50 25.11 -13.13 5.34
N LEU A 51 23.98 -13.33 4.65
CA LEU A 51 23.96 -13.53 3.21
C LEU A 51 24.42 -12.27 2.44
N ILE A 52 23.98 -11.09 2.88
CA ILE A 52 24.35 -9.80 2.27
C ILE A 52 25.85 -9.52 2.45
N ASP A 53 26.37 -9.68 3.67
CA ASP A 53 27.77 -9.44 3.99
C ASP A 53 28.68 -10.42 3.24
N TRP A 54 28.28 -11.69 3.16
CA TRP A 54 28.99 -12.67 2.34
C TRP A 54 29.01 -12.27 0.87
N ALA A 55 27.88 -11.83 0.32
CA ALA A 55 27.78 -11.43 -1.10
C ALA A 55 28.68 -10.23 -1.42
N TYR A 56 28.71 -9.22 -0.55
CA TYR A 56 29.63 -8.08 -0.70
C TYR A 56 31.09 -8.48 -0.51
N GLY A 57 31.39 -9.36 0.45
CA GLY A 57 32.73 -9.91 0.68
C GLY A 57 33.29 -10.70 -0.51
N ALA A 58 32.42 -11.26 -1.37
CA ALA A 58 32.81 -11.98 -2.57
C ALA A 58 33.21 -11.06 -3.76
N VAL A 59 32.80 -9.79 -3.76
CA VAL A 59 33.02 -8.87 -4.90
C VAL A 59 34.50 -8.64 -5.24
N PRO A 60 35.41 -8.39 -4.27
CA PRO A 60 36.83 -8.22 -4.58
C PRO A 60 37.44 -9.45 -5.28
N TRP A 61 36.98 -10.64 -4.92
CA TRP A 61 37.43 -11.90 -5.53
C TRP A 61 36.92 -12.04 -6.97
N GLY A 62 35.68 -11.66 -7.22
CA GLY A 62 35.12 -11.62 -8.58
C GLY A 62 35.85 -10.64 -9.50
N ILE A 63 36.17 -9.45 -8.99
CA ILE A 63 37.00 -8.46 -9.70
C ILE A 63 38.39 -9.05 -9.98
N GLY A 64 39.04 -9.63 -8.97
CA GLY A 64 40.34 -10.29 -9.12
C GLY A 64 40.34 -11.37 -10.21
N ALA A 65 39.34 -12.26 -10.18
CA ALA A 65 39.17 -13.32 -11.16
C ALA A 65 39.01 -12.78 -12.59
N ALA A 66 38.21 -11.73 -12.77
CA ALA A 66 38.03 -11.09 -14.08
C ALA A 66 39.34 -10.53 -14.66
N PHE A 67 40.13 -9.84 -13.82
CA PHE A 67 41.45 -9.35 -14.22
C PHE A 67 42.43 -10.49 -14.49
N THR A 68 42.45 -11.54 -13.68
CA THR A 68 43.28 -12.73 -13.93
C THR A 68 42.93 -13.38 -15.27
N VAL A 69 41.65 -13.57 -15.58
CA VAL A 69 41.20 -14.11 -16.88
C VAL A 69 41.65 -13.23 -18.03
N ALA A 70 41.48 -11.90 -17.91
CA ALA A 70 41.89 -10.97 -18.96
C ALA A 70 43.41 -10.98 -19.19
N ILE A 71 44.20 -10.90 -18.13
CA ILE A 71 45.67 -10.81 -18.22
C ILE A 71 46.27 -12.13 -18.71
N VAL A 72 45.90 -13.26 -18.10
CA VAL A 72 46.41 -14.58 -18.49
C VAL A 72 45.96 -14.91 -19.92
N GLY A 73 44.70 -14.65 -20.25
CA GLY A 73 44.18 -14.84 -21.60
C GLY A 73 44.95 -13.99 -22.63
N ALA A 74 45.27 -12.74 -22.30
CA ALA A 74 46.04 -11.88 -23.17
C ALA A 74 47.46 -12.39 -23.39
N VAL A 75 48.14 -12.84 -22.33
CA VAL A 75 49.49 -13.45 -22.42
C VAL A 75 49.46 -14.67 -23.34
N VAL A 76 48.51 -15.58 -23.15
CA VAL A 76 48.36 -16.77 -24.00
C VAL A 76 48.09 -16.38 -25.46
N LEU A 77 47.17 -15.45 -25.71
CA LEU A 77 46.84 -15.01 -27.06
C LEU A 77 48.03 -14.30 -27.74
N VAL A 78 48.84 -13.53 -27.01
CA VAL A 78 50.09 -12.94 -27.52
C VAL A 78 51.09 -14.04 -27.91
N LEU A 79 51.30 -15.04 -27.05
CA LEU A 79 52.17 -16.19 -27.35
C LEU A 79 51.68 -16.97 -28.58
N MET A 80 50.37 -17.02 -28.80
CA MET A 80 49.74 -17.64 -29.97
C MET A 80 49.64 -16.72 -31.20
N ARG A 81 50.14 -15.47 -31.12
CA ARG A 81 50.03 -14.44 -32.17
C ARG A 81 48.58 -14.14 -32.60
N GLN A 82 47.65 -14.30 -31.66
CA GLN A 82 46.21 -14.06 -31.80
C GLN A 82 45.82 -12.67 -31.28
N ARG A 83 44.56 -12.26 -31.52
CA ARG A 83 44.02 -10.98 -31.03
C ARG A 83 43.67 -11.06 -29.55
N THR A 84 44.20 -10.14 -28.74
CA THR A 84 43.97 -10.08 -27.28
C THR A 84 42.60 -9.51 -26.90
N ALA A 85 41.88 -8.89 -27.84
CA ALA A 85 40.53 -8.37 -27.61
C ALA A 85 39.56 -9.42 -27.01
N TRP A 86 39.71 -10.69 -27.38
CA TRP A 86 38.92 -11.79 -26.81
C TRP A 86 39.17 -12.01 -25.32
N ALA A 87 40.41 -11.81 -24.84
CA ALA A 87 40.72 -11.93 -23.42
C ALA A 87 40.12 -10.79 -22.60
N ALA A 88 40.18 -9.55 -23.11
CA ALA A 88 39.51 -8.41 -22.47
C ALA A 88 37.98 -8.61 -22.43
N GLY A 89 37.39 -9.07 -23.53
CA GLY A 89 35.97 -9.41 -23.58
C GLY A 89 35.58 -10.50 -22.58
N ALA A 90 36.37 -11.56 -22.46
CA ALA A 90 36.14 -12.62 -21.47
C ALA A 90 36.20 -12.09 -20.03
N GLY A 91 37.19 -11.23 -19.72
CA GLY A 91 37.27 -10.58 -18.41
C GLY A 91 36.05 -9.71 -18.11
N VAL A 92 35.56 -8.92 -19.08
CA VAL A 92 34.35 -8.11 -18.92
C VAL A 92 33.13 -8.98 -18.64
N VAL A 93 32.97 -10.10 -19.36
CA VAL A 93 31.85 -11.03 -19.15
C VAL A 93 31.90 -11.64 -17.73
N VAL A 94 33.07 -12.08 -17.27
CA VAL A 94 33.25 -12.61 -15.91
C VAL A 94 32.92 -11.55 -14.86
N LEU A 95 33.36 -10.31 -15.06
CA LEU A 95 33.08 -9.21 -14.14
C LEU A 95 31.58 -8.89 -14.06
N LEU A 96 30.90 -8.80 -15.21
CA LEU A 96 29.47 -8.56 -15.26
C LEU A 96 28.69 -9.71 -14.61
N ALA A 97 29.07 -10.96 -14.89
CA ALA A 97 28.45 -12.12 -14.25
C ALA A 97 28.62 -12.07 -12.72
N SER A 98 29.81 -11.71 -12.22
CA SER A 98 30.04 -11.54 -10.79
C SER A 98 29.12 -10.48 -10.18
N PHE A 99 28.98 -9.31 -10.81
CA PHE A 99 28.11 -8.25 -10.31
C PHE A 99 26.62 -8.64 -10.35
N VAL A 100 26.19 -9.37 -11.37
CA VAL A 100 24.81 -9.89 -11.48
C VAL A 100 24.54 -10.88 -10.36
N VAL A 101 25.41 -11.87 -10.15
CA VAL A 101 25.26 -12.89 -9.10
C VAL A 101 25.21 -12.23 -7.72
N THR A 102 26.17 -11.36 -7.40
CA THR A 102 26.14 -10.63 -6.13
C THR A 102 24.86 -9.80 -5.98
N GLY A 103 24.43 -9.10 -7.03
CA GLY A 103 23.20 -8.32 -7.00
C GLY A 103 21.95 -9.15 -6.70
N SER A 104 21.86 -10.36 -7.28
CA SER A 104 20.78 -11.31 -7.01
C SER A 104 20.79 -11.79 -5.57
N VAL A 105 21.95 -12.21 -5.04
CA VAL A 105 22.07 -12.69 -3.65
C VAL A 105 21.73 -11.59 -2.64
N VAL A 106 22.21 -10.36 -2.88
CA VAL A 106 21.85 -9.20 -2.04
C VAL A 106 20.33 -8.94 -2.10
N GLY A 107 19.70 -9.12 -3.26
CA GLY A 107 18.25 -9.02 -3.41
C GLY A 107 17.48 -10.05 -2.58
N GLU A 108 17.95 -11.30 -2.55
CA GLU A 108 17.40 -12.35 -1.69
C GLU A 108 17.53 -12.01 -0.20
N GLY A 109 18.68 -11.46 0.21
CA GLY A 109 18.87 -11.00 1.59
C GLY A 109 17.89 -9.91 2.03
N PHE A 110 17.39 -9.10 1.08
CA PHE A 110 16.35 -8.09 1.34
C PHE A 110 14.91 -8.59 1.18
N ALA A 111 14.67 -9.82 0.72
CA ALA A 111 13.33 -10.32 0.46
C ALA A 111 12.39 -10.22 1.69
N PRO A 112 12.79 -10.59 2.93
CA PRO A 112 11.87 -10.56 4.05
C PRO A 112 11.46 -9.13 4.47
N MET A 113 12.34 -8.15 4.26
CA MET A 113 12.02 -6.73 4.47
C MET A 113 10.95 -6.25 3.47
N HIS A 114 11.09 -6.60 2.18
CA HIS A 114 10.12 -6.20 1.16
C HIS A 114 8.74 -6.80 1.44
N GLU A 115 8.66 -8.08 1.80
CA GLU A 115 7.42 -8.74 2.17
C GLU A 115 6.71 -8.06 3.36
N ARG A 116 7.48 -7.66 4.38
CA ARG A 116 6.95 -6.90 5.52
C ARG A 116 6.41 -5.54 5.08
N ASN A 117 7.18 -4.79 4.28
CA ASN A 117 6.78 -3.46 3.82
C ASN A 117 5.51 -3.53 2.96
N GLU A 118 5.39 -4.55 2.10
CA GLU A 118 4.17 -4.80 1.33
C GLU A 118 2.98 -5.13 2.22
N ARG A 119 3.17 -5.93 3.28
CA ARG A 119 2.11 -6.22 4.25
C ARG A 119 1.62 -4.95 4.94
N SER A 120 2.55 -4.13 5.44
CA SER A 120 2.20 -2.86 6.09
C SER A 120 1.51 -1.89 5.14
N ALA A 121 1.94 -1.84 3.87
CA ALA A 121 1.27 -1.01 2.86
C ALA A 121 -0.16 -1.49 2.57
N ARG A 122 -0.40 -2.81 2.50
CA ARG A 122 -1.73 -3.39 2.32
C ARG A 122 -2.64 -3.12 3.52
N GLU A 123 -2.10 -3.20 4.73
CA GLU A 123 -2.82 -2.90 5.96
C GLU A 123 -3.20 -1.42 6.02
N ALA A 124 -2.28 -0.52 5.72
CA ALA A 124 -2.54 0.92 5.66
C ALA A 124 -3.55 1.31 4.56
N ALA A 125 -3.64 0.53 3.48
CA ALA A 125 -4.59 0.76 2.39
C ALA A 125 -5.98 0.13 2.64
N SER A 126 -6.14 -0.71 3.67
CA SER A 126 -7.42 -1.35 3.95
C SER A 126 -8.36 -0.37 4.68
N PRO A 127 -9.63 -0.21 4.25
CA PRO A 127 -10.58 0.62 4.99
C PRO A 127 -10.77 0.03 6.39
N PRO A 128 -10.96 0.88 7.42
CA PRO A 128 -11.28 0.37 8.75
C PRO A 128 -12.52 -0.51 8.67
N PRO A 129 -12.60 -1.61 9.44
CA PRO A 129 -13.80 -2.41 9.49
C PRO A 129 -14.99 -1.49 9.83
N PRO A 130 -16.15 -1.62 9.15
CA PRO A 130 -17.31 -0.81 9.46
C PRO A 130 -17.65 -1.04 10.93
N LEU A 131 -17.76 0.05 11.69
CA LEU A 131 -18.24 -0.02 13.06
C LEU A 131 -19.64 -0.63 13.04
N PRO A 132 -20.00 -1.50 14.00
CA PRO A 132 -21.38 -1.97 14.12
C PRO A 132 -22.31 -0.74 14.25
N PRO A 133 -23.48 -0.76 13.61
CA PRO A 133 -24.44 0.34 13.74
C PRO A 133 -24.73 0.65 15.20
N VAL A 134 -24.77 1.94 15.54
CA VAL A 134 -25.21 2.36 16.87
C VAL A 134 -26.69 2.03 17.00
N ALA A 135 -27.06 1.23 18.00
CA ALA A 135 -28.45 0.89 18.26
C ALA A 135 -29.24 2.15 18.68
N PRO A 136 -30.47 2.35 18.17
CA PRO A 136 -31.26 3.54 18.47
C PRO A 136 -31.90 3.53 19.86
N ILE A 137 -31.71 2.48 20.64
CA ILE A 137 -32.37 2.27 21.94
C ILE A 137 -32.21 3.50 22.85
N GLY A 138 -33.33 3.89 23.46
CA GLY A 138 -33.44 5.07 24.33
C GLY A 138 -34.28 6.18 23.71
N ALA A 139 -34.35 7.32 24.41
CA ALA A 139 -35.12 8.48 24.03
C ALA A 139 -34.29 9.47 23.19
N TRP A 140 -34.97 10.10 22.25
CA TRP A 140 -34.45 11.10 21.33
C TRP A 140 -35.42 12.28 21.25
N GLY A 141 -34.88 13.48 21.31
CA GLY A 141 -35.65 14.71 21.46
C GLY A 141 -36.13 14.92 22.89
N THR A 142 -36.62 16.12 23.16
CA THR A 142 -37.09 16.51 24.50
C THR A 142 -38.60 16.32 24.57
N ALA A 143 -39.06 15.46 25.48
CA ALA A 143 -40.50 15.31 25.73
C ALA A 143 -41.05 16.61 26.35
N GLY A 144 -42.00 17.24 25.66
CA GLY A 144 -42.60 18.50 26.09
C GLY A 144 -43.79 18.90 25.24
N GLN A 145 -44.59 19.84 25.73
CA GLN A 145 -45.74 20.38 24.98
C GLN A 145 -45.26 20.99 23.67
N GLY A 146 -45.80 20.50 22.54
CA GLY A 146 -45.43 20.96 21.20
C GLY A 146 -44.06 20.49 20.70
N GLN A 147 -43.41 19.54 21.39
CA GLN A 147 -42.07 19.04 21.02
C GLN A 147 -42.13 17.61 20.53
N ALA A 148 -41.61 17.39 19.31
CA ALA A 148 -41.47 16.07 18.76
C ALA A 148 -40.38 15.28 19.49
N HIS A 149 -40.63 14.01 19.73
CA HIS A 149 -39.69 13.08 20.37
C HIS A 149 -40.03 11.65 20.00
N ILE A 150 -39.06 10.74 20.13
CA ILE A 150 -39.23 9.30 19.93
C ILE A 150 -38.38 8.51 20.91
N THR A 151 -38.91 7.39 21.39
CA THR A 151 -38.21 6.41 22.21
C THR A 151 -38.22 5.06 21.51
N PHE A 152 -37.05 4.46 21.35
CA PHE A 152 -36.89 3.10 20.82
C PHE A 152 -36.66 2.12 21.97
N SER A 153 -37.51 1.12 22.07
CA SER A 153 -37.41 0.05 23.06
C SER A 153 -36.59 -1.13 22.53
N ALA A 154 -35.88 -1.83 23.42
CA ALA A 154 -35.04 -2.97 23.05
C ALA A 154 -35.82 -4.18 22.51
N ASP A 155 -37.14 -4.21 22.69
CA ASP A 155 -38.04 -5.25 22.18
C ASP A 155 -38.52 -5.00 20.73
N GLY A 156 -38.04 -3.92 20.10
CA GLY A 156 -38.41 -3.56 18.72
C GLY A 156 -39.65 -2.65 18.64
N THR A 157 -40.19 -2.19 19.76
CA THR A 157 -41.29 -1.20 19.77
C THR A 157 -40.78 0.24 19.82
N LEU A 158 -41.58 1.18 19.33
CA LEU A 158 -41.31 2.61 19.45
C LEU A 158 -42.56 3.34 19.95
N ALA A 159 -42.34 4.45 20.64
CA ALA A 159 -43.38 5.39 21.05
C ALA A 159 -42.84 6.83 20.98
N GLY A 160 -43.71 7.80 20.73
CA GLY A 160 -43.30 9.20 20.67
C GLY A 160 -44.43 10.15 20.39
N SER A 161 -44.07 11.37 19.99
CA SER A 161 -45.00 12.40 19.54
C SER A 161 -44.37 13.21 18.42
N ASP A 162 -45.17 13.72 17.50
CA ASP A 162 -44.75 14.76 16.56
C ASP A 162 -44.92 16.19 17.12
N GLY A 163 -45.25 16.30 18.42
CA GLY A 163 -45.55 17.54 19.12
C GLY A 163 -47.05 17.82 19.25
N CYS A 164 -47.89 17.24 18.40
CA CYS A 164 -49.36 17.34 18.43
C CYS A 164 -50.03 15.97 18.63
N ASN A 165 -49.49 14.96 17.97
CA ASN A 165 -50.03 13.63 17.84
C ASN A 165 -49.09 12.63 18.50
N ASP A 166 -49.66 11.74 19.31
CA ASP A 166 -48.93 10.60 19.81
C ASP A 166 -48.84 9.51 18.73
N LEU A 167 -47.70 8.83 18.69
CA LEU A 167 -47.38 7.76 17.75
C LEU A 167 -46.79 6.56 18.48
N GLU A 168 -47.21 5.37 18.06
CA GLU A 168 -46.69 4.08 18.51
C GLU A 168 -46.41 3.19 17.29
N GLY A 169 -45.49 2.24 17.44
CA GLY A 169 -45.12 1.39 16.32
C GLY A 169 -44.01 0.39 16.61
N ILE A 170 -43.37 -0.06 15.53
CA ILE A 170 -42.22 -0.95 15.55
C ILE A 170 -41.04 -0.36 14.79
N TRP A 171 -39.84 -0.75 15.19
CA TRP A 171 -38.60 -0.39 14.49
C TRP A 171 -37.73 -1.60 14.22
N MET A 172 -36.92 -1.49 13.17
CA MET A 172 -35.88 -2.46 12.83
C MET A 172 -34.64 -1.74 12.34
N GLN A 173 -33.45 -2.26 12.62
CA GLN A 173 -32.19 -1.72 12.12
C GLN A 173 -31.50 -2.70 11.18
N GLY A 174 -31.17 -2.23 9.97
CA GLY A 174 -30.41 -2.96 8.97
C GLY A 174 -28.92 -3.09 9.34
N ALA A 175 -28.22 -4.00 8.66
CA ALA A 175 -26.77 -4.18 8.84
C ALA A 175 -25.94 -2.95 8.36
N ASP A 176 -26.56 -2.12 7.52
CA ASP A 176 -26.05 -0.81 7.06
C ASP A 176 -26.32 0.33 8.04
N GLY A 177 -27.09 0.07 9.11
CA GLY A 177 -27.42 1.02 10.16
C GLY A 177 -28.66 1.87 9.92
N GLU A 178 -29.36 1.69 8.80
CA GLU A 178 -30.65 2.31 8.55
C GLU A 178 -31.70 1.76 9.52
N ILE A 179 -32.44 2.65 10.16
CA ILE A 179 -33.52 2.33 11.09
C ILE A 179 -34.84 2.55 10.36
N SER A 180 -35.63 1.50 10.18
CA SER A 180 -37.00 1.61 9.69
C SER A 180 -37.94 1.98 10.85
N ILE A 181 -38.83 2.93 10.61
CA ILE A 181 -39.84 3.42 11.56
C ILE A 181 -41.21 3.09 10.98
N ASP A 182 -41.87 2.08 11.53
CA ASP A 182 -43.22 1.68 11.12
C ASP A 182 -44.21 2.06 12.22
N LYS A 183 -45.00 3.12 11.96
CA LYS A 183 -46.00 3.64 12.89
C LYS A 183 -47.30 2.89 12.69
N THR A 184 -47.71 2.12 13.69
CA THR A 184 -48.95 1.33 13.63
C THR A 184 -50.15 2.12 14.10
N ASP A 185 -49.94 3.03 15.06
CA ASP A 185 -50.99 3.85 15.64
C ASP A 185 -50.53 5.30 15.74
N VAL A 186 -51.32 6.22 15.17
CA VAL A 186 -51.07 7.66 15.20
C VAL A 186 -52.38 8.36 15.53
N THR A 187 -52.34 9.25 16.53
CA THR A 187 -53.48 10.12 16.82
C THR A 187 -53.59 11.21 15.74
N PHE A 188 -54.78 11.61 15.33
CA PHE A 188 -54.95 12.67 14.32
C PHE A 188 -55.69 13.88 14.91
N LEU A 189 -55.01 14.63 15.77
CA LEU A 189 -55.46 15.92 16.30
C LEU A 189 -55.04 17.05 15.35
N ALA A 190 -55.90 18.07 15.26
CA ALA A 190 -55.56 19.32 14.59
C ALA A 190 -55.04 20.32 15.64
N CYS A 191 -53.72 20.49 15.70
CA CYS A 191 -53.09 21.48 16.58
C CYS A 191 -52.67 22.71 15.78
N ASP A 192 -53.19 23.88 16.18
CA ASP A 192 -52.86 25.14 15.52
C ASP A 192 -51.45 25.60 15.90
N GLY A 193 -50.64 25.94 14.91
CA GLY A 193 -49.28 26.46 15.10
C GLY A 193 -48.19 25.45 15.48
N LEU A 194 -48.44 24.13 15.39
CA LEU A 194 -47.43 23.09 15.59
C LEU A 194 -46.98 22.47 14.26
N ASP A 195 -45.68 22.21 14.14
CA ASP A 195 -45.09 21.53 12.99
C ASP A 195 -45.04 20.02 13.24
N THR A 196 -45.90 19.28 12.55
CA THR A 196 -46.04 17.82 12.66
C THR A 196 -45.13 17.06 11.69
N TRP A 197 -43.97 17.63 11.32
CA TRP A 197 -43.05 17.05 10.33
C TRP A 197 -42.71 15.58 10.60
N PHE A 198 -42.61 15.17 11.88
CA PHE A 198 -42.22 13.82 12.26
C PHE A 198 -43.25 12.74 11.87
N SER A 199 -44.52 13.14 11.68
CA SER A 199 -45.55 12.25 11.12
C SER A 199 -45.23 11.76 9.70
N TYR A 200 -44.32 12.41 8.97
CA TYR A 200 -43.84 11.99 7.65
C TYR A 200 -42.53 11.18 7.68
N GLY A 201 -41.95 10.93 8.87
CA GLY A 201 -40.74 10.11 9.01
C GLY A 201 -41.03 8.63 8.81
N GLU A 202 -40.22 7.95 8.00
CA GLU A 202 -40.31 6.50 7.73
C GLU A 202 -39.02 5.74 8.01
N SER A 203 -37.90 6.46 8.03
CA SER A 203 -36.60 5.88 8.35
C SER A 203 -35.70 6.88 9.06
N ALA A 204 -34.62 6.40 9.66
CA ALA A 204 -33.63 7.23 10.29
C ALA A 204 -32.22 6.62 10.26
N VAL A 205 -31.22 7.49 10.43
CA VAL A 205 -29.82 7.09 10.62
C VAL A 205 -29.22 7.85 11.80
N ILE A 206 -28.32 7.20 12.53
CA ILE A 206 -27.55 7.86 13.59
C ILE A 206 -26.17 8.20 13.05
N ALA A 207 -25.82 9.47 13.05
CA ALA A 207 -24.48 9.95 12.74
C ALA A 207 -24.07 11.01 13.76
N ASP A 208 -22.83 10.94 14.25
CA ASP A 208 -22.26 11.89 15.22
C ASP A 208 -23.11 12.13 16.48
N GLY A 209 -23.87 11.12 16.91
CA GLY A 209 -24.75 11.20 18.10
C GLY A 209 -26.11 11.86 17.85
N PHE A 210 -26.45 12.18 16.59
CA PHE A 210 -27.72 12.77 16.18
C PHE A 210 -28.54 11.77 15.35
N LEU A 211 -29.85 11.72 15.59
CA LEU A 211 -30.78 10.86 14.85
C LEU A 211 -31.41 11.66 13.71
N TYR A 212 -30.98 11.41 12.47
CA TYR A 212 -31.54 12.05 11.27
C TYR A 212 -32.72 11.25 10.77
N VAL A 213 -33.89 11.87 10.68
CA VAL A 213 -35.14 11.24 10.20
C VAL A 213 -35.36 11.61 8.73
N LYS A 214 -35.73 10.60 7.94
CA LYS A 214 -36.00 10.69 6.52
C LYS A 214 -37.46 10.36 6.20
N ASN A 215 -37.97 10.98 5.15
CA ASN A 215 -39.27 10.64 4.56
C ASN A 215 -39.18 9.43 3.61
N SER A 216 -40.32 9.07 3.01
CA SER A 216 -40.46 7.98 2.02
C SER A 216 -39.52 8.08 0.81
N ASP A 217 -39.13 9.30 0.45
CA ASP A 217 -38.25 9.56 -0.70
C ASP A 217 -36.76 9.49 -0.28
N GLY A 218 -36.47 9.18 0.98
CA GLY A 218 -35.13 9.13 1.56
C GLY A 218 -34.52 10.50 1.86
N SER A 219 -35.29 11.58 1.74
CA SER A 219 -34.83 12.94 2.06
C SER A 219 -34.88 13.18 3.57
N VAL A 220 -33.82 13.77 4.14
CA VAL A 220 -33.79 14.17 5.55
C VAL A 220 -34.79 15.31 5.77
N ILE A 221 -35.73 15.10 6.68
CA ILE A 221 -36.81 16.05 7.02
C ILE A 221 -36.65 16.66 8.41
N GLY A 222 -35.77 16.11 9.24
CA GLY A 222 -35.52 16.59 10.59
C GLY A 222 -34.65 15.61 11.37
N GLY A 223 -34.61 15.78 12.69
CA GLY A 223 -33.91 14.85 13.55
C GLY A 223 -33.87 15.28 15.00
N PHE A 224 -33.22 14.47 15.81
CA PHE A 224 -33.25 14.56 17.26
C PHE A 224 -31.86 14.38 17.85
N ASP A 225 -31.51 15.23 18.82
CA ASP A 225 -30.46 14.93 19.78
C ASP A 225 -30.89 13.78 20.69
N ARG A 226 -29.93 13.06 21.26
CA ARG A 226 -30.22 12.06 22.30
C ARG A 226 -30.74 12.79 23.54
N ALA A 227 -31.84 12.29 24.12
CA ALA A 227 -32.35 12.83 25.37
C ALA A 227 -31.37 12.54 26.51
N GLU A 228 -31.21 13.50 27.44
CA GLU A 228 -30.43 13.34 28.67
C GLU A 228 -31.11 12.41 29.69
#